data_AF-A0A9W6QM59-F1
#
_entry.id   AF-A0A9W6QM59-F1
#
_cell.length_a   1.000
_cell.length_b   1.000
_cell.length_c   1.000
_cell.angle_alpha   90.00
_cell.angle_beta   90.00
_cell.angle_gamma   90.00
#
_symmetry.space_group_name_H-M   'P 1'
#
loop_
_entity.id
_entity.type
_entity.pdbx_description
1 polymer ?
#
loop_
_entity_poly.entity_id
_entity_poly.type
_entity_poly.pdbx_seq_one_letter_code
_entity_poly.pdbx_strand_id
1 'polypeptide(L)' 'MTLANGTPTSPTRIAAAREVESMHNADQCSKAARTVADHSSDAEDCLRLLDMLGLDPADGKRR' A
#
# COMPACT_ATOMS: atom_id res chain seq x y z
N MET A 1 38.05 7.54 5.18
CA MET A 1 36.75 7.36 4.50
C MET A 1 35.80 8.41 5.06
N THR A 2 35.60 9.50 4.33
CA THR A 2 34.77 10.63 4.78
C THR A 2 33.30 10.33 4.49
N LEU A 3 32.54 10.03 5.54
CA LEU A 3 31.07 10.05 5.51
C LEU A 3 30.61 11.51 5.60
N ALA A 4 30.35 12.12 4.46
CA ALA A 4 29.68 13.42 4.40
C ALA A 4 28.64 13.36 3.30
N ASN A 5 27.40 13.00 3.65
CA ASN A 5 26.24 13.40 2.86
C ASN A 5 24.97 13.43 3.73
N GLY A 6 25.01 14.26 4.76
CA GLY A 6 23.79 14.77 5.40
C GLY A 6 23.22 15.87 4.52
N THR A 7 22.54 15.52 3.43
CA THR A 7 21.68 16.49 2.75
C THR A 7 20.51 16.79 3.68
N PRO A 8 20.25 18.07 4.03
CA PRO A 8 19.09 18.40 4.84
C PRO A 8 17.83 17.95 4.08
N THR A 9 17.02 17.12 4.72
CA THR A 9 15.72 16.71 4.22
C THR A 9 14.82 17.94 4.22
N SER A 10 14.75 18.63 3.07
CA SER A 10 13.80 19.74 2.93
C SER A 10 12.37 19.17 2.99
N PRO A 11 11.42 19.90 3.61
CA PRO A 11 10.04 19.46 3.75
C PRO A 11 9.41 19.09 2.40
N THR A 12 9.78 19.80 1.32
CA THR A 12 9.35 19.50 -0.06
C THR A 12 9.84 18.14 -0.55
N ARG A 13 11.09 17.73 -0.26
CA ARG A 13 11.58 16.40 -0.65
C ARG A 13 10.89 15.30 0.14
N ILE A 14 10.62 15.53 1.43
CA ILE A 14 9.87 14.56 2.26
C ILE A 14 8.45 14.39 1.72
N ALA A 15 7.77 15.48 1.36
CA ALA A 15 6.43 15.42 0.77
C ALA A 15 6.43 14.60 -0.53
N ALA A 16 7.35 14.89 -1.45
CA ALA A 16 7.46 14.16 -2.72
C ALA A 16 7.76 12.66 -2.50
N ALA A 17 8.61 12.31 -1.53
CA ALA A 17 8.89 10.92 -1.19
C ALA A 17 7.62 10.21 -0.67
N ARG A 18 6.87 10.87 0.23
CA ARG A 18 5.61 10.34 0.76
C ARG A 18 4.54 10.15 -0.30
N GLU A 19 4.45 11.05 -1.28
CA GLU A 19 3.52 10.90 -2.41
C GLU A 19 3.85 9.65 -3.23
N VAL A 20 5.13 9.42 -3.55
CA VAL A 20 5.57 8.21 -4.26
C VAL A 20 5.29 6.95 -3.43
N GLU A 21 5.59 6.97 -2.13
CA GLU A 21 5.28 5.86 -1.22
C GLU A 21 3.78 5.60 -1.16
N SER A 22 2.95 6.65 -1.09
CA SER A 22 1.50 6.53 -1.06
C SER A 22 0.95 5.91 -2.35
N MET A 23 1.48 6.31 -3.51
CA MET A 23 1.08 5.73 -4.80
C MET A 23 1.44 4.25 -4.88
N HIS A 24 2.63 3.89 -4.42
CA HIS A 24 3.06 2.49 -4.40
C HIS A 24 2.25 1.65 -3.41
N ASN A 25 1.97 2.20 -2.23
CA ASN A 25 1.12 1.56 -1.24
C ASN A 25 -0.30 1.30 -1.79
N ALA A 26 -0.91 2.27 -2.47
CA ALA A 26 -2.24 2.08 -3.08
C ALA A 26 -2.26 0.96 -4.13
N ASP A 27 -1.22 0.87 -4.97
CA ASP A 27 -1.07 -0.23 -5.94
C ASP A 27 -0.89 -1.59 -5.25
N GLN A 28 -0.10 -1.65 -4.19
CA GLN A 28 0.08 -2.86 -3.39
C GLN A 28 -1.21 -3.28 -2.68
N CYS A 29 -1.96 -2.34 -2.08
CA CYS A 29 -3.27 -2.58 -1.47
C CYS A 29 -4.24 -3.17 -2.48
N SER A 30 -4.30 -2.60 -3.69
CA SER A 30 -5.17 -3.11 -4.76
C SER A 30 -4.83 -4.55 -5.15
N LYS A 31 -3.53 -4.85 -5.28
CA LYS A 31 -3.07 -6.21 -5.60
C LYS A 31 -3.37 -7.18 -4.47
N ALA A 32 -3.09 -6.80 -3.22
CA ALA A 32 -3.35 -7.62 -2.05
C ALA A 32 -4.84 -7.94 -1.91
N ALA A 33 -5.72 -6.95 -2.05
CA ALA A 33 -7.16 -7.15 -1.98
C ALA A 33 -7.67 -8.15 -3.03
N ARG A 34 -7.11 -8.09 -4.25
CA ARG A 34 -7.41 -9.05 -5.32
C ARG A 34 -6.87 -10.43 -5.03
N THR A 35 -5.64 -10.54 -4.53
CA THR A 35 -5.05 -11.83 -4.15
C THR A 35 -5.89 -12.50 -3.07
N VAL A 36 -6.33 -11.76 -2.05
CA VAL A 36 -7.24 -12.28 -1.02
C VAL A 36 -8.54 -12.75 -1.65
N ALA A 37 -9.18 -11.94 -2.48
CA ALA A 37 -10.43 -12.33 -3.15
C ALA A 37 -10.27 -13.60 -4.01
N ASP A 38 -9.15 -13.75 -4.72
CA ASP A 38 -8.87 -14.91 -5.57
C ASP A 38 -8.58 -16.21 -4.77
N HIS A 39 -8.13 -16.09 -3.51
CA HIS A 39 -7.73 -17.24 -2.68
C HIS A 39 -8.66 -17.51 -1.49
N SER A 40 -9.67 -16.67 -1.26
CA SER A 40 -10.64 -16.86 -0.19
C SER A 40 -11.62 -17.98 -0.53
N SER A 41 -12.09 -18.70 0.49
CA SER A 41 -13.00 -19.83 0.28
C SER A 41 -14.44 -19.38 -0.03
N ASP A 42 -14.83 -18.23 0.53
CA ASP A 42 -16.14 -17.63 0.37
C ASP A 42 -16.09 -16.11 0.66
N ALA A 43 -17.24 -15.44 0.51
CA ALA A 43 -17.33 -13.99 0.66
C ALA A 43 -17.12 -13.53 2.11
N GLU A 44 -17.52 -14.31 3.12
CA GLU A 44 -17.31 -13.93 4.52
C GLU A 44 -15.84 -14.09 4.90
N ASP A 45 -15.21 -15.18 4.45
CA ASP A 45 -13.77 -15.43 4.61
C ASP A 45 -12.94 -14.30 4.00
N CYS A 46 -13.27 -13.89 2.76
CA CYS A 46 -12.64 -12.76 2.10
C CYS A 46 -12.74 -11.47 2.92
N LEU A 47 -13.94 -11.13 3.41
CA LEU A 47 -14.14 -9.92 4.22
C LEU A 47 -13.33 -9.95 5.52
N ARG A 48 -13.26 -11.11 6.21
CA ARG A 48 -12.46 -11.25 7.43
C ARG A 48 -10.97 -11.07 7.14
N LEU A 49 -10.47 -11.68 6.07
CA LEU A 49 -9.05 -11.57 5.70
C LEU A 49 -8.67 -10.14 5.29
N LEU A 50 -9.54 -9.44 4.56
CA LEU A 50 -9.33 -8.03 4.22
C LEU A 50 -9.29 -7.14 5.46
N ASP A 51 -10.21 -7.34 6.41
CA ASP A 51 -10.26 -6.61 7.68
C ASP A 51 -8.98 -6.84 8.52
N MET A 52 -8.51 -8.09 8.61
CA MET A 52 -7.25 -8.42 9.29
C MET A 52 -6.03 -7.74 8.68
N LEU A 53 -6.05 -7.46 7.38
CA LEU A 53 -4.97 -6.79 6.66
C LEU A 53 -5.17 -5.27 6.58
N GLY A 54 -6.30 -4.74 7.07
CA GLY A 54 -6.65 -3.32 6.96
C GLY A 54 -6.87 -2.87 5.51
N LEU A 55 -7.35 -3.76 4.64
CA LEU A 55 -7.61 -3.49 3.23
C LEU A 55 -9.10 -3.24 2.98
N ASP A 56 -9.42 -2.31 2.09
CA ASP A 56 -10.80 -2.10 1.67
C ASP A 56 -11.15 -2.98 0.45
N PRO A 57 -12.33 -3.64 0.42
CA PRO A 57 -12.76 -4.41 -0.75
C PRO A 57 -12.79 -3.58 -2.05
N ALA A 58 -13.03 -2.27 -1.96
CA ALA A 58 -13.03 -1.36 -3.10
C ALA A 58 -11.63 -1.13 -3.69
N ASP A 59 -10.56 -1.34 -2.92
CA ASP A 59 -9.18 -1.24 -3.44
C ASP A 59 -8.92 -2.29 -4.53
N GLY A 60 -9.58 -3.44 -4.46
CA GLY A 60 -9.47 -4.51 -5.46
C GLY A 60 -10.22 -4.23 -6.77
N LYS A 61 -11.04 -3.17 -6.83
CA LYS A 61 -11.87 -2.86 -7.99
C LYS A 61 -11.02 -2.34 -9.15
N ARG A 62 -11.08 -3.01 -10.31
CA ARG A 62 -10.45 -2.51 -11.54
C ARG A 62 -11.17 -1.21 -11.97
N ARG A 63 -10.40 -0.12 -12.12
CA ARG A 63 -10.86 1.14 -12.73
C ARG A 63 -11.12 0.97 -14.22
#